data_AF-A0A522G5I2-F1
#
_entry.id   AF-A0A522G5I2-F1
#
_cell.length_a   1.000
_cell.length_b   1.000
_cell.length_c   1.000
_cell.angle_alpha   90.00
_cell.angle_beta   90.00
_cell.angle_gamma   90.00
#
_symmetry.space_group_name_H-M   'P 1'
#
loop_
_entity.id
_entity.type
_entity.pdbx_description
1 polymer ?
#
loop_
_entity_poly.entity_id
_entity_poly.type
_entity_poly.pdbx_seq_one_letter_code
_entity_poly.pdbx_strand_id
1 'polypeptide(L)'
;MGDNKNIFLYPVSLIYGLITGIRNFLYNTGVLPSVEFHIPVICVGNITVGGTGKTPHTEYLADLLRKNFKVATLSRGYKRKTRDFRIATSTSRVSEIGDEPMQIFRKYPDVLVTVDRNRVKGVKNILLASSETEVVILDDA
;
A
#
# COMPACT_ATOMS: atom_id res chain seq x y z
N MET A 1 -23.97 10.15 32.66
CA MET A 1 -22.71 10.33 33.38
C MET A 1 -21.58 10.15 32.36
N GLY A 2 -21.18 11.24 31.69
CA GLY A 2 -20.25 11.20 30.56
C GLY A 2 -18.80 11.15 31.03
N ASP A 3 -18.08 10.13 30.62
CA ASP A 3 -16.72 9.86 31.07
C ASP A 3 -15.73 10.97 30.65
N ASN A 4 -15.20 11.68 31.65
CA ASN A 4 -14.11 12.67 31.58
C ASN A 4 -12.74 12.07 31.15
N LYS A 5 -12.72 10.94 30.44
CA LYS A 5 -11.49 10.25 30.01
C LYS A 5 -10.84 10.86 28.76
N ASN A 6 -11.58 11.67 27.99
CA ASN A 6 -11.09 12.30 26.76
C ASN A 6 -10.21 13.53 26.99
N ILE A 7 -10.26 14.16 28.16
CA ILE A 7 -9.56 15.42 28.42
C ILE A 7 -8.04 15.25 28.55
N PHE A 8 -7.59 14.08 29.03
CA PHE A 8 -6.17 13.76 29.14
C PHE A 8 -5.50 13.45 27.80
N LEU A 9 -6.27 12.94 26.82
CA LEU A 9 -5.75 12.64 25.47
C LEU A 9 -5.79 13.87 24.55
N TYR A 10 -6.54 14.92 24.92
CA TYR A 10 -6.67 16.15 24.16
C TYR A 10 -5.33 16.87 23.89
N PRO A 11 -4.45 17.13 24.89
CA PRO A 11 -3.15 17.76 24.63
C PRO A 11 -2.25 16.91 23.71
N VAL A 12 -2.29 15.58 23.85
CA VAL A 12 -1.55 14.66 22.95
C VAL A 12 -2.10 14.73 21.52
N SER A 13 -3.42 14.85 21.36
CA SER A 13 -4.07 14.99 20.06
C SER A 13 -3.71 16.30 19.35
N LEU A 14 -3.57 17.40 20.10
CA LEU A 14 -3.13 18.70 19.57
C LEU A 14 -1.69 18.63 19.04
N ILE A 15 -0.78 18.01 19.79
CA ILE A 15 0.61 17.82 19.36
C ILE A 15 0.66 16.93 18.10
N TYR A 16 -0.08 15.82 18.09
CA TYR A 16 -0.18 14.94 16.93
C TYR A 16 -0.74 15.67 15.69
N GLY A 17 -1.77 16.50 15.88
CA GLY A 17 -2.36 17.33 14.85
C GLY A 17 -1.38 18.37 14.29
N LEU A 18 -0.63 19.04 15.16
CA LEU A 18 0.39 20.02 14.76
C LEU A 18 1.51 19.37 13.94
N ILE A 19 2.05 18.24 14.40
CA ILE A 19 3.11 17.51 13.70
C ILE A 19 2.62 17.04 12.32
N THR A 20 1.41 16.48 12.25
CA THR A 20 0.81 16.02 10.99
C THR A 20 0.53 17.20 10.05
N GLY A 21 0.07 18.32 10.59
CA GLY A 21 -0.18 19.57 9.86
C GLY A 21 1.08 20.14 9.23
N ILE A 22 2.16 20.26 10.01
CA ILE A 22 3.47 20.70 9.52
C ILE A 22 3.97 19.75 8.43
N ARG A 23 3.90 18.43 8.65
CA ARG A 23 4.32 17.44 7.66
C ARG A 23 3.55 17.59 6.34
N ASN A 24 2.23 17.71 6.40
CA ASN A 24 1.39 17.85 5.21
C ASN A 24 1.65 19.19 4.51
N PHE A 25 1.87 20.28 5.26
CA PHE A 25 2.28 21.57 4.70
C PHE A 25 3.59 21.47 3.92
N LEU A 26 4.60 20.76 4.45
CA LEU A 26 5.88 20.56 3.78
C LEU A 26 5.76 19.72 2.49
N TYR A 27 4.85 18.75 2.43
CA TYR A 27 4.54 18.03 1.18
C TYR A 27 3.81 18.92 0.18
N ASN A 28 2.79 19.68 0.61
CA ASN A 28 1.99 20.55 -0.26
C ASN A 28 2.81 21.70 -0.85
N THR A 29 3.80 22.20 -0.11
CA THR A 29 4.71 23.27 -0.56
C THR A 29 5.91 22.74 -1.37
N GLY A 30 5.99 21.43 -1.60
CA GLY A 30 7.07 20.80 -2.38
C GLY A 30 8.44 20.77 -1.68
N VAL A 31 8.49 21.10 -0.38
CA VAL A 31 9.74 21.04 0.41
C VAL A 31 10.17 19.60 0.63
N LEU A 32 9.21 18.68 0.83
CA LEU A 32 9.49 17.25 0.90
C LEU A 32 9.45 16.63 -0.51
N PRO A 33 10.39 15.73 -0.84
CA PRO A 33 10.47 15.13 -2.16
C PRO A 33 9.27 14.21 -2.42
N SER A 34 8.61 14.42 -3.56
CA SER A 34 7.64 13.50 -4.17
C SER A 34 8.29 12.76 -5.34
N VAL A 35 7.80 11.56 -5.65
CA VAL A 35 8.26 10.78 -6.80
C VAL A 35 7.07 10.46 -7.67
N GLU A 36 7.16 10.82 -8.94
CA GLU A 36 6.17 10.54 -9.96
C GLU A 36 6.65 9.40 -10.86
N PHE A 37 5.69 8.66 -11.41
CA PHE A 37 5.91 7.54 -12.31
C PHE A 37 5.16 7.78 -13.63
N HIS A 38 5.66 7.22 -14.73
CA HIS A 38 5.06 7.39 -16.05
C HIS A 38 3.77 6.57 -16.27
N ILE A 39 3.48 5.63 -15.36
CA ILE A 39 2.23 4.85 -15.34
C ILE A 39 1.34 5.30 -14.18
N PRO A 40 0.00 5.11 -14.28
CA PRO A 40 -0.90 5.32 -13.17
C PRO A 40 -0.54 4.45 -11.95
N VAL A 41 -0.47 5.09 -10.79
CA VAL A 41 -0.29 4.44 -9.48
C VAL A 41 -1.52 4.74 -8.62
N ILE A 42 -2.29 3.70 -8.31
CA ILE A 42 -3.54 3.80 -7.55
C ILE A 42 -3.27 3.43 -6.09
N CYS A 43 -3.39 4.38 -5.18
CA CYS A 43 -3.21 4.17 -3.74
C CYS A 43 -4.52 3.75 -3.07
N VAL A 44 -4.56 2.55 -2.50
CA VAL A 44 -5.65 2.08 -1.65
C VAL A 44 -5.23 2.20 -0.18
N GLY A 45 -5.74 3.25 0.47
CA GLY A 45 -5.45 3.58 1.87
C GLY A 45 -6.72 3.60 2.72
N ASN A 46 -6.55 3.78 4.03
CA ASN A 46 -7.67 4.07 4.91
C ASN A 46 -7.28 5.17 5.92
N ILE A 47 -8.25 5.99 6.27
CA ILE A 47 -8.09 7.13 7.18
C ILE A 47 -8.22 6.67 8.65
N THR A 48 -8.91 5.56 8.90
CA THR A 48 -9.18 5.04 10.25
C THR A 48 -8.34 3.80 10.60
N VAL A 49 -8.10 3.58 11.89
CA VAL A 49 -7.46 2.35 12.42
C VAL A 49 -8.55 1.30 12.69
N GLY A 50 -8.49 0.14 12.04
CA GLY A 50 -9.49 -0.93 12.17
C GLY A 50 -9.63 -1.81 10.91
N GLY A 51 -10.42 -2.88 10.98
CA GLY A 51 -10.71 -3.77 9.84
C GLY A 51 -11.68 -3.10 8.87
N THR A 52 -11.15 -2.29 7.94
CA THR A 52 -11.95 -1.35 7.13
C THR A 52 -12.18 -1.79 5.69
N GLY A 53 -12.07 -3.08 5.39
CA GLY A 53 -12.35 -3.60 4.05
C GLY A 53 -11.38 -3.15 2.95
N LYS A 54 -10.17 -2.69 3.30
CA LYS A 54 -9.12 -2.31 2.33
C LYS A 54 -8.78 -3.46 1.38
N THR A 55 -8.54 -4.65 1.93
CA THR A 55 -8.15 -5.84 1.16
C THR A 55 -9.20 -6.25 0.13
N PRO A 56 -10.52 -6.32 0.48
CA PRO A 56 -11.58 -6.47 -0.51
C PRO A 56 -11.58 -5.41 -1.62
N HIS A 57 -11.23 -4.16 -1.31
CA HIS A 57 -11.21 -3.08 -2.30
C HIS A 57 -10.02 -3.20 -3.26
N THR A 58 -8.83 -3.51 -2.74
CA THR A 58 -7.64 -3.81 -3.54
C THR A 58 -7.91 -4.99 -4.48
N GLU A 59 -8.56 -6.06 -3.99
CA GLU A 59 -8.96 -7.20 -4.82
C GLU A 59 -9.97 -6.84 -5.90
N TYR A 60 -10.94 -5.97 -5.59
CA TYR A 60 -11.93 -5.52 -6.54
C TYR A 60 -11.29 -4.72 -7.67
N LEU A 61 -10.38 -3.80 -7.33
CA LEU A 61 -9.63 -3.02 -8.32
C LEU A 61 -8.74 -3.92 -9.19
N ALA A 62 -8.06 -4.88 -8.58
CA ALA A 62 -7.26 -5.86 -9.33
C ALA A 62 -8.11 -6.65 -10.32
N ASP A 63 -9.28 -7.15 -9.91
CA ASP A 63 -10.18 -7.89 -10.82
C ASP A 63 -10.79 -7.03 -11.92
N LEU A 64 -11.10 -5.78 -11.62
CA LEU A 64 -11.65 -4.84 -12.59
C LEU A 64 -10.62 -4.47 -13.66
N LEU A 65 -9.39 -4.13 -13.24
CA LEU A 65 -8.36 -3.59 -14.13
C LEU A 65 -7.64 -4.68 -14.92
N ARG A 66 -7.45 -5.88 -14.37
CA ARG A 66 -6.72 -6.98 -15.05
C ARG A 66 -7.34 -7.39 -16.39
N LYS A 67 -8.64 -7.11 -16.58
CA LYS A 67 -9.37 -7.41 -17.82
C LYS A 67 -8.87 -6.61 -19.02
N ASN A 68 -8.34 -5.41 -18.78
CA ASN A 68 -7.95 -4.48 -19.85
C ASN A 68 -6.50 -3.98 -19.73
N PHE A 69 -5.84 -4.18 -18.59
CA PHE A 69 -4.50 -3.67 -18.31
C PHE A 69 -3.59 -4.73 -17.68
N LYS A 70 -2.28 -4.58 -17.90
CA LYS A 70 -1.25 -5.31 -17.14
C LYS A 70 -1.09 -4.72 -15.75
N VAL A 71 -1.80 -5.33 -14.80
CA VAL A 71 -1.86 -4.88 -13.41
C VAL A 71 -0.72 -5.49 -12.59
N ALA A 72 -0.04 -4.63 -11.82
CA ALA A 72 0.79 -5.04 -10.71
C ALA A 72 0.21 -4.55 -9.38
N THR A 73 0.36 -5.34 -8.32
CA THR A 73 0.04 -4.93 -6.95
C THR A 73 1.32 -4.82 -6.14
N LEU A 74 1.39 -3.83 -5.27
CA LEU A 74 2.49 -3.64 -4.33
C LEU A 74 1.93 -3.47 -2.91
N SER A 75 2.15 -4.47 -2.07
CA SER A 75 1.81 -4.42 -0.66
C SER A 75 3.05 -4.30 0.21
N ARG A 76 2.90 -3.81 1.44
CA ARG A 76 3.95 -3.93 2.45
C ARG A 76 4.22 -5.39 2.85
N GLY A 77 3.20 -6.25 2.68
CA GLY A 77 3.20 -7.65 3.08
C GLY A 77 3.16 -7.77 4.61
N TYR A 78 1.98 -7.54 5.19
CA TYR A 78 1.80 -7.53 6.64
C TYR A 78 2.29 -8.85 7.28
N LYS A 79 2.97 -8.75 8.43
CA LYS A 79 3.55 -9.87 9.19
C LYS A 79 4.53 -10.79 8.44
N ARG A 80 4.98 -10.46 7.22
CA ARG A 80 6.04 -11.23 6.55
C ARG A 80 7.39 -11.10 7.28
N LYS A 81 8.19 -12.16 7.24
CA LYS A 81 9.54 -12.22 7.84
C LYS A 81 10.61 -11.55 6.98
N THR A 82 10.37 -11.47 5.68
CA THR A 82 11.27 -10.84 4.70
C THR A 82 11.15 -9.31 4.74
N ARG A 83 12.13 -8.63 4.14
CA ARG A 83 12.16 -7.15 4.10
C ARG A 83 12.50 -6.59 2.72
N ASP A 84 13.02 -7.45 1.86
CA ASP A 84 13.37 -7.23 0.47
C ASP A 84 12.14 -7.14 -0.43
N PHE A 85 12.37 -6.56 -1.61
CA PHE A 85 11.43 -6.61 -2.72
C PHE A 85 11.27 -8.06 -3.16
N ARG A 86 10.03 -8.53 -3.29
CA ARG A 86 9.76 -9.87 -3.85
C ARG A 86 8.56 -9.85 -4.76
N ILE A 87 8.63 -10.69 -5.78
CA ILE A 87 7.52 -11.04 -6.66
C ILE A 87 6.97 -12.38 -6.15
N ALA A 88 5.65 -12.47 -6.02
CA ALA A 88 4.99 -13.70 -5.64
C ALA A 88 5.12 -14.75 -6.75
N THR A 89 5.39 -15.98 -6.34
CA THR A 89 5.56 -17.14 -7.22
C THR A 89 4.79 -18.33 -6.66
N SER A 90 4.62 -19.39 -7.45
CA SER A 90 3.97 -20.62 -7.01
C SER A 90 4.65 -21.30 -5.81
N THR A 91 5.94 -21.02 -5.58
CA THR A 91 6.73 -21.53 -4.45
C THR A 91 6.78 -20.58 -3.25
N SER A 92 6.24 -19.37 -3.39
CA SER A 92 6.24 -18.37 -2.32
C SER A 92 5.42 -18.82 -1.13
N ARG A 93 5.85 -18.44 0.07
CA ARG A 93 5.14 -18.73 1.32
C ARG A 93 4.50 -17.48 1.91
N VAL A 94 3.43 -17.66 2.69
CA VAL A 94 2.78 -16.58 3.46
C VAL A 94 3.80 -15.88 4.38
N SER A 95 4.74 -16.62 4.96
CA SER A 95 5.82 -16.03 5.77
C SER A 95 6.74 -15.08 5.00
N GLU A 96 6.76 -15.14 3.67
CA GLU A 96 7.66 -14.38 2.81
C GLU A 96 6.98 -13.22 2.11
N ILE A 97 5.67 -13.30 1.82
CA ILE A 97 4.95 -12.23 1.13
C ILE A 97 3.77 -11.69 1.95
N GLY A 98 3.34 -12.37 3.00
CA GLY A 98 2.15 -12.01 3.76
C GLY A 98 0.93 -12.80 3.30
N ASP A 99 -0.14 -12.69 4.07
CA ASP A 99 -1.44 -13.34 3.85
C ASP A 99 -2.22 -12.66 2.71
N GLU A 100 -2.37 -11.34 2.76
CA GLU A 100 -3.13 -10.58 1.76
C GLU A 100 -2.52 -10.69 0.34
N PRO A 101 -1.19 -10.52 0.15
CA PRO A 101 -0.60 -10.69 -1.19
C PRO A 101 -0.71 -12.14 -1.68
N MET A 102 -0.60 -13.11 -0.78
CA MET A 102 -0.79 -14.52 -1.13
C MET A 102 -2.24 -14.79 -1.59
N GLN A 103 -3.23 -14.15 -0.96
CA GLN A 103 -4.62 -14.27 -1.34
C GLN A 103 -4.87 -13.72 -2.75
N ILE A 104 -4.39 -12.51 -3.05
CA ILE A 104 -4.47 -11.90 -4.39
C ILE A 104 -3.79 -12.80 -5.42
N PHE A 105 -2.57 -13.27 -5.13
CA PHE A 105 -1.79 -14.10 -6.05
C PHE A 105 -2.50 -15.41 -6.40
N ARG A 106 -3.17 -16.05 -5.42
CA ARG A 106 -3.93 -17.28 -5.65
C ARG A 106 -5.20 -17.06 -6.45
N LYS A 107 -5.84 -15.91 -6.27
CA LYS A 107 -7.13 -15.59 -6.90
C LYS A 107 -6.97 -15.07 -8.33
N TYR A 108 -5.90 -14.33 -8.59
CA TYR A 108 -5.63 -13.65 -9.85
C TYR A 108 -4.22 -13.96 -10.35
N PRO A 109 -3.99 -15.13 -10.99
CA PRO A 109 -2.65 -15.57 -11.41
C PRO A 109 -2.05 -14.71 -12.54
N ASP A 110 -2.87 -13.91 -13.22
CA ASP A 110 -2.51 -12.95 -14.26
C ASP A 110 -2.07 -11.58 -13.72
N VAL A 111 -2.25 -11.34 -12.41
CA VAL A 111 -1.83 -10.10 -11.75
C VAL A 111 -0.43 -10.27 -11.16
N LEU A 112 0.48 -9.34 -11.45
CA LEU A 112 1.82 -9.34 -10.88
C LEU A 112 1.75 -8.91 -9.41
N VAL A 113 1.86 -9.85 -8.48
CA VAL A 113 1.81 -9.55 -7.05
C VAL A 113 3.21 -9.35 -6.50
N THR A 114 3.45 -8.20 -5.87
CA THR A 114 4.76 -7.84 -5.32
C THR A 114 4.67 -7.27 -3.92
N VAL A 115 5.79 -7.34 -3.19
CA VAL A 115 5.88 -6.82 -1.83
C VAL A 115 7.17 -6.03 -1.57
N ASP A 116 7.05 -4.84 -1.01
CA ASP A 116 8.18 -4.00 -0.58
C ASP A 116 7.74 -3.09 0.59
N ARG A 117 8.65 -2.82 1.53
CA ARG A 117 8.41 -1.82 2.58
C ARG A 117 8.52 -0.40 2.06
N ASN A 118 9.34 -0.18 1.03
CA ASN A 118 9.52 1.10 0.38
C ASN A 118 8.74 1.13 -0.94
N ARG A 119 7.65 1.90 -0.96
CA ARG A 119 6.72 1.98 -2.11
C ARG A 119 7.41 2.48 -3.37
N VAL A 120 8.20 3.55 -3.25
CA VAL A 120 8.92 4.13 -4.39
C VAL A 120 9.90 3.12 -4.98
N LYS A 121 10.68 2.45 -4.11
CA LYS A 121 11.60 1.41 -4.53
C LYS A 121 10.87 0.23 -5.16
N GLY A 122 9.75 -0.20 -4.56
CA GLY A 122 8.95 -1.30 -5.06
C GLY A 122 8.38 -1.02 -6.45
N VAL A 123 7.80 0.17 -6.68
CA VAL A 123 7.30 0.56 -8.01
C VAL A 123 8.43 0.61 -9.04
N LYS A 124 9.60 1.15 -8.68
CA LYS A 124 10.78 1.10 -9.57
C LYS A 124 11.18 -0.33 -9.92
N ASN A 125 11.21 -1.22 -8.93
CA ASN A 125 11.55 -2.63 -9.15
C ASN A 125 10.51 -3.38 -9.98
N ILE A 126 9.22 -3.05 -9.84
CA ILE A 126 8.15 -3.58 -10.70
C ILE A 126 8.44 -3.20 -12.16
N LEU A 127 8.65 -1.91 -12.43
CA LEU A 127 8.90 -1.40 -13.79
C LEU A 127 10.18 -1.97 -14.41
N LEU A 128 11.19 -2.28 -13.59
CA LEU A 128 12.42 -2.95 -14.03
C LEU A 128 12.21 -4.44 -14.32
N ALA A 129 11.35 -5.13 -13.55
CA ALA A 129 11.12 -6.56 -13.69
C ALA A 129 10.06 -6.91 -14.74
N SER A 130 9.11 -6.00 -14.99
CA SER A 130 7.99 -6.16 -15.93
C SER A 130 7.69 -4.79 -16.55
N SER A 131 8.36 -4.50 -17.67
CA SER A 131 8.24 -3.23 -18.38
C SER A 131 6.88 -3.05 -19.07
N GLU A 132 6.14 -4.14 -19.24
CA GLU A 132 4.78 -4.17 -19.75
C GLU A 132 3.72 -3.80 -18.69
N THR A 133 4.10 -3.55 -17.43
CA THR A 133 3.15 -3.10 -16.40
C THR A 133 2.52 -1.76 -16.77
N GLU A 134 1.19 -1.71 -16.85
CA GLU A 134 0.42 -0.53 -17.25
C GLU A 134 -0.19 0.22 -16.05
N VAL A 135 -0.42 -0.47 -14.93
CA VAL A 135 -0.97 0.14 -13.72
C VAL A 135 -0.46 -0.57 -12.46
N VAL A 136 -0.13 0.22 -11.44
CA VAL A 136 0.26 -0.31 -10.12
C VAL A 136 -0.79 0.06 -9.08
N ILE A 137 -1.27 -0.94 -8.34
CA ILE A 137 -2.15 -0.77 -7.18
C ILE A 137 -1.30 -0.88 -5.90
N LEU A 138 -1.24 0.19 -5.11
CA LEU A 138 -0.57 0.22 -3.82
C LEU A 138 -1.56 -0.13 -2.71
N ASP A 139 -1.30 -1.24 -2.01
CA ASP A 139 -2.10 -1.70 -0.89
C ASP A 139 -1.51 -1.21 0.44
N ASP A 140 -2.39 -0.72 1.32
CA ASP A 140 -2.03 -0.05 2.58
C ASP A 140 -1.16 1.21 2.38
N ALA A 141 -1.68 2.13 1.55
CA ALA A 141 -1.11 3.44 1.27
C ALA A 141 -1.34 4.46 2.41
#